data_AF-A0A6B2DPU6-F1
#
_entry.id   AF-A0A6B2DPU6-F1
#
_cell.length_a   1.000
_cell.length_b   1.000
_cell.length_c   1.000
_cell.angle_alpha   90.00
_cell.angle_beta   90.00
_cell.angle_gamma   90.00
#
_symmetry.space_group_name_H-M   'P 1'
#
loop_
_entity.id
_entity.type
_entity.pdbx_description
1 polymer ?
#
loop_
_entity_poly.entity_id
_entity_poly.type
_entity_poly.pdbx_seq_one_letter_code
_entity_poly.pdbx_strand_id
1 'polypeptide(L)' 'LGATVTVAACDVGDREDLEALLAAVPAEHPLTGVVHAAGVADSGLVGSLTAERFDTVLAAKADSAWHLHELTR' A
#
# COMPACT_ATOMS: atom_id res chain seq x y z
N LEU A 1 14.47 -15.33 -21.59
CA LEU A 1 13.30 -15.20 -20.69
C LEU A 1 13.80 -14.57 -19.40
N GLY A 2 13.19 -13.45 -18.99
CA GLY A 2 13.59 -12.70 -17.80
C GLY A 2 12.57 -11.60 -17.54
N ALA A 3 12.62 -11.01 -16.34
CA ALA A 3 11.78 -9.88 -15.95
C ALA A 3 12.67 -8.74 -15.43
N THR A 4 12.25 -7.51 -15.65
CA THR A 4 12.82 -6.34 -14.99
C THR A 4 12.10 -6.16 -13.66
N VAL A 5 12.84 -6.18 -12.55
CA VAL A 5 12.27 -6.11 -11.20
C VAL A 5 12.90 -4.94 -10.45
N THR A 6 12.06 -4.10 -9.88
CA THR A 6 12.47 -3.02 -8.96
C THR A 6 11.98 -3.37 -7.57
N VAL A 7 12.88 -3.32 -6.59
CA VAL A 7 12.53 -3.37 -5.16
C VAL A 7 12.73 -1.96 -4.62
N ALA A 8 11.64 -1.35 -4.15
CA ALA A 8 11.65 -0.01 -3.58
C ALA A 8 11.16 -0.08 -2.13
N ALA A 9 11.78 0.71 -1.25
CA ALA A 9 11.17 1.02 0.03
C ALA A 9 10.05 2.03 -0.24
N CYS A 10 8.84 1.71 0.24
CA CYS A 10 7.66 2.55 0.14
C CYS A 10 6.68 2.11 1.22
N ASP A 11 6.20 3.04 2.04
CA ASP A 11 5.03 2.86 2.88
C ASP A 11 3.78 3.26 2.09
N VAL A 12 2.95 2.28 1.75
CA VAL A 12 1.70 2.51 0.99
C VAL A 12 0.65 3.29 1.81
N GLY A 13 0.80 3.29 3.15
CA GLY A 13 0.01 4.12 4.05
C GLY A 13 0.38 5.60 3.98
N ASP A 14 1.57 5.94 3.49
CA ASP A 14 1.99 7.31 3.21
C ASP A 14 1.67 7.65 1.74
N ARG A 15 0.83 8.67 1.55
CA ARG A 15 0.39 9.07 0.21
C ARG A 15 1.54 9.64 -0.62
N GLU A 16 2.44 10.41 -0.02
CA GLU A 16 3.55 11.06 -0.73
C GLU A 16 4.57 10.01 -1.19
N ASP A 17 4.84 9.02 -0.34
CA ASP A 17 5.75 7.92 -0.66
C ASP A 17 5.20 7.05 -1.81
N LEU A 18 3.89 6.76 -1.79
CA LEU A 18 3.23 6.04 -2.87
C LEU A 18 3.21 6.85 -4.19
N GLU A 19 2.98 8.16 -4.14
CA GLU A 19 3.02 9.02 -5.33
C GLU A 19 4.43 9.02 -5.95
N ALA A 20 5.47 9.13 -5.13
CA ALA A 20 6.86 9.06 -5.58
C ALA A 20 7.19 7.70 -6.23
N LEU A 21 6.70 6.59 -5.66
CA LEU A 21 6.86 5.25 -6.24
C LEU A 21 6.17 5.14 -7.61
N LEU A 22 4.93 5.61 -7.72
CA LEU A 22 4.15 5.54 -8.97
C LEU A 22 4.78 6.40 -10.07
N ALA A 23 5.32 7.57 -9.73
CA ALA A 23 6.03 8.43 -10.66
C ALA A 23 7.34 7.81 -11.20
N ALA A 24 7.91 6.82 -10.49
CA ALA A 24 9.12 6.12 -10.93
C ALA A 24 8.86 4.97 -11.93
N VAL A 25 7.60 4.66 -12.25
CA VAL A 25 7.26 3.63 -13.25
C VAL A 25 7.66 4.12 -14.66
N PRO A 26 8.45 3.33 -15.43
CA PRO A 26 8.87 3.74 -16.77
C PRO A 26 7.70 3.94 -17.73
N ALA A 27 7.74 5.04 -18.51
CA ALA A 27 6.69 5.35 -19.47
C ALA A 27 6.57 4.32 -20.60
N GLU A 28 7.65 3.60 -20.93
CA GLU A 28 7.65 2.52 -21.92
C GLU A 28 6.91 1.27 -21.44
N HIS A 29 6.70 1.15 -20.12
CA HIS A 29 6.06 0.03 -19.44
C HIS A 29 5.04 0.54 -18.42
N PRO A 30 3.92 1.12 -18.90
CA PRO A 30 2.93 1.74 -18.00
C PRO A 30 2.32 0.73 -17.04
N LEU A 31 1.91 1.21 -15.87
CA LEU A 31 1.22 0.42 -14.87
C LEU A 31 -0.10 -0.11 -15.43
N THR A 32 -0.32 -1.42 -15.34
CA THR A 32 -1.54 -2.09 -15.86
C THR A 32 -2.30 -2.86 -14.79
N GLY A 33 -1.73 -3.00 -13.59
CA GLY A 33 -2.37 -3.70 -12.49
C GLY A 33 -1.63 -3.49 -11.18
N VAL A 34 -2.39 -3.58 -10.09
CA VAL A 34 -1.90 -3.46 -8.72
C VAL A 34 -2.35 -4.69 -7.95
N VAL A 35 -1.43 -5.29 -7.20
CA VAL A 35 -1.73 -6.33 -6.20
C VAL A 35 -1.37 -5.78 -4.83
N HIS A 36 -2.37 -5.34 -4.07
CA HIS A 36 -2.16 -4.84 -2.71
C HIS A 36 -2.03 -6.00 -1.72
N ALA A 37 -0.80 -6.44 -1.49
CA ALA A 37 -0.48 -7.49 -0.52
C ALA A 37 0.01 -6.95 0.83
N ALA A 38 0.07 -5.62 1.02
CA ALA A 38 0.52 -5.05 2.28
C ALA A 38 -0.50 -5.29 3.40
N GLY A 39 0.01 -5.43 4.62
CA GLY A 39 -0.82 -5.63 5.79
C GLY A 39 0.02 -5.89 7.03
N VAL A 40 -0.45 -5.31 8.13
CA VAL A 40 0.00 -5.65 9.48
C VAL A 40 -1.14 -6.38 10.18
N ALA A 41 -0.79 -7.29 11.09
CA ALA A 41 -1.77 -8.05 11.85
C ALA A 41 -1.58 -7.76 13.34
N ASP A 42 -2.66 -7.38 14.00
CA ASP A 42 -2.72 -7.27 15.44
C ASP A 42 -4.05 -7.87 15.93
N SER A 43 -3.99 -9.07 16.50
CA SER A 43 -5.16 -9.87 16.83
C SER A 43 -5.57 -9.69 18.29
N GLY A 44 -6.88 -9.73 18.55
CA GLY A 44 -7.43 -9.66 19.90
C GLY A 44 -8.90 -10.03 19.95
N LEU A 45 -9.39 -10.30 21.15
CA LEU A 45 -10.83 -10.38 21.37
C LEU A 45 -11.44 -8.98 21.15
N VAL A 46 -12.67 -8.91 20.64
CA VAL A 46 -13.34 -7.63 20.36
C VAL A 46 -13.33 -6.69 21.57
N GLY A 47 -13.59 -7.22 22.78
CA GLY A 47 -13.57 -6.43 24.03
C GLY A 47 -12.19 -5.97 24.49
N SER A 48 -11.11 -6.38 23.81
CA SER A 48 -9.72 -6.01 24.14
C SER A 48 -9.07 -5.12 23.07
N LEU A 49 -9.80 -4.77 22.01
CA LEU A 49 -9.32 -3.87 20.97
C LEU A 49 -9.36 -2.43 21.49
N THR A 50 -8.34 -1.66 21.13
CA THR A 50 -8.29 -0.21 21.35
C THR A 50 -8.35 0.49 19.99
N ALA A 51 -8.63 1.79 19.99
CA ALA A 51 -8.65 2.58 18.76
C ALA A 51 -7.31 2.53 18.05
N GLU A 52 -6.20 2.67 18.79
CA GLU A 52 -4.84 2.70 18.24
C GLU A 52 -4.47 1.37 17.56
N ARG A 53 -4.89 0.24 18.14
CA ARG A 53 -4.70 -1.09 17.53
C ARG A 53 -5.49 -1.24 16.24
N PHE A 54 -6.70 -0.67 16.20
CA PHE A 54 -7.56 -0.69 15.03
C PHE A 54 -7.02 0.22 13.91
N ASP A 55 -6.59 1.43 14.26
CA ASP A 55 -5.99 2.39 13.34
C ASP A 55 -4.74 1.80 12.68
N THR A 56 -3.90 1.10 13.46
CA THR A 56 -2.69 0.45 12.96
C THR A 56 -2.98 -0.56 11.84
N VAL A 57 -4.00 -1.43 12.00
CA VAL A 57 -4.33 -2.43 10.97
C VAL A 57 -5.07 -1.84 9.78
N LEU A 58 -5.86 -0.78 9.98
CA LEU A 58 -6.56 -0.08 8.91
C LEU A 58 -5.61 0.73 8.03
N ALA A 59 -4.59 1.38 8.61
CA ALA A 59 -3.60 2.15 7.87
C ALA A 59 -2.94 1.33 6.74
N ALA A 60 -2.52 0.10 7.05
CA ALA A 60 -1.88 -0.80 6.07
C ALA A 60 -2.85 -1.42 5.03
N LYS A 61 -4.17 -1.27 5.23
CA LYS A 61 -5.17 -1.91 4.36
C LYS A 61 -6.15 -0.92 3.76
N ALA A 62 -7.04 -0.35 4.57
CA ALA A 62 -8.09 0.53 4.10
C ALA A 62 -7.51 1.85 3.55
N ASP A 63 -6.66 2.51 4.33
CA ASP A 63 -6.10 3.81 3.95
C ASP A 63 -5.16 3.65 2.76
N SER A 64 -4.27 2.65 2.81
CA SER A 64 -3.39 2.28 1.69
C SER A 64 -4.17 1.96 0.40
N ALA A 65 -5.25 1.17 0.48
CA ALA A 65 -6.06 0.85 -0.69
C ALA A 65 -6.79 2.08 -1.24
N TRP A 66 -7.18 3.01 -0.37
CA TRP A 66 -7.75 4.28 -0.78
C TRP A 66 -6.73 5.16 -1.51
N HIS A 67 -5.50 5.25 -1.03
CA HIS A 67 -4.43 5.98 -1.72
C HIS A 67 -4.14 5.40 -3.10
N LEU A 68 -3.99 4.07 -3.19
CA LEU A 68 -3.82 3.38 -4.48
C LEU A 68 -4.97 3.70 -5.43
N HIS A 69 -6.22 3.61 -4.96
CA HIS A 69 -7.37 3.92 -5.77
C HIS A 69 -7.35 5.33 -6.34
N GLU A 70 -7.06 6.33 -5.50
CA GLU A 70 -7.04 7.73 -5.91
C GLU A 70 -5.86 8.07 -6.83
N LEU A 71 -4.71 7.41 -6.67
CA LEU A 71 -3.49 7.69 -7.45
C LEU A 71 -3.37 6.88 -8.74
N THR A 72 -4.13 5.79 -8.92
CA THR A 72 -4.08 4.95 -10.12
C THR A 72 -5.38 4.96 -10.93
N ARG A 73 -6.18 6.02 -10.81
CA ARG A 73 -7.37 6.24 -11.63
C ARG A 73 -7.06 6.71 -13.04
#